data_AF-A1CVI7-F1
#
_entry.id   AF-A1CVI7-F1
#
_cell.length_a   1.000
_cell.length_b   1.000
_cell.length_c   1.000
_cell.angle_alpha   90.00
_cell.angle_beta   90.00
_cell.angle_gamma   90.00
#
_symmetry.space_group_name_H-M   'P 1'
#
loop_
_entity.id
_entity.type
_entity.pdbx_description
1 polymer ?
#
loop_
_entity_poly.entity_id
_entity_poly.type
_entity_poly.pdbx_seq_one_letter_code
_entity_poly.pdbx_strand_id
1 'polypeptide(L)'
;MIQAWEQVQAQAKADQAIQASQLTDANPWLRMTQWADYLQGIQARDLLASMAAPEEDPMDATEQGVQVIWDTMEQVARKSQQMVQHCGQAIRVEAIRSEKGQTPHRPLLAYMDEAAIKKHVQPWQQILAFIARTQAPHDWTSPRYGMTARQRQKWRQLWQLASQAPGSQGSQAAVPGDLEAWAMTAIEKACLEFCIELLNQRHRSHEYESALVCAMAVLGQGEAGWRDPESYPPILSRVIKVARFMVVQKALWMDPNPWQIIQTWARKDQSAEWVLASADDQLREIDEGYGSNDPPSTPGAPSSPPSSIHSDDPLPAVHIRPSRRPFQEQVTWMMHQFMICGTHGPMETLLDWHTYGLKVHYNHTAPGHVTWMGEDQLLYQQMAFTMGDFQGFIHGLVTAAREILG
;
A
#
# COMPACT_ATOMS: atom_id res chain seq x y z
N MET A 1 -9.94 8.13 32.91
CA MET A 1 -9.91 9.60 32.76
C MET A 1 -9.05 10.00 31.56
N ILE A 2 -7.81 9.50 31.44
CA ILE A 2 -6.93 9.76 30.28
C ILE A 2 -7.54 9.26 28.95
N GLN A 3 -7.99 8.01 28.87
CA GLN A 3 -8.63 7.46 27.65
C GLN A 3 -9.88 8.23 27.21
N ALA A 4 -10.70 8.69 28.15
CA ALA A 4 -11.90 9.48 27.84
C ALA A 4 -11.52 10.88 27.29
N TRP A 5 -10.42 11.45 27.77
CA TRP A 5 -9.92 12.74 27.31
C TRP A 5 -9.25 12.64 25.92
N GLU A 6 -8.51 11.55 25.68
CA GLU A 6 -7.94 11.21 24.36
C GLU A 6 -9.04 10.97 23.32
N GLN A 7 -10.11 10.24 23.68
CA GLN A 7 -11.28 10.04 22.80
C GLN A 7 -11.98 11.36 22.46
N VAL A 8 -12.19 12.23 23.44
CA VAL A 8 -12.78 13.56 23.22
C VAL A 8 -11.89 14.42 22.32
N GLN A 9 -10.57 14.37 22.49
CA GLN A 9 -9.64 15.08 21.61
C GLN A 9 -9.60 14.50 20.19
N ALA A 10 -9.60 13.18 20.04
CA ALA A 10 -9.65 12.52 18.73
C ALA A 10 -10.95 12.89 17.99
N GLN A 11 -12.08 12.90 18.70
CA GLN A 11 -13.38 13.27 18.14
C GLN A 11 -13.42 14.75 17.75
N ALA A 12 -12.90 15.64 18.60
CA ALA A 12 -12.77 17.06 18.27
C ALA A 12 -11.85 17.34 17.07
N LYS A 13 -10.80 16.54 16.87
CA LYS A 13 -9.92 16.61 15.70
C LYS A 13 -10.59 16.06 14.44
N ALA A 14 -11.35 14.96 14.56
CA ALA A 14 -12.09 14.39 13.45
C ALA A 14 -13.18 15.36 12.91
N ASP A 15 -13.79 16.15 13.80
CA ASP A 15 -14.78 17.17 13.44
C ASP A 15 -14.20 18.44 12.79
N GLN A 16 -12.88 18.57 12.69
CA GLN A 16 -12.23 19.73 12.06
C GLN A 16 -11.97 19.50 10.57
N ALA A 17 -12.12 20.57 9.79
CA ALA A 17 -11.71 20.61 8.39
C ALA A 17 -10.17 20.58 8.30
N ILE A 18 -9.65 19.77 7.39
CA ILE A 18 -8.22 19.73 7.10
C ILE A 18 -7.74 21.12 6.68
N GLN A 19 -6.68 21.57 7.34
CA GLN A 19 -5.99 22.81 7.02
C GLN A 19 -4.80 22.49 6.12
N ALA A 20 -4.50 23.41 5.20
CA ALA A 20 -3.28 23.36 4.40
C ALA A 20 -2.04 23.36 5.31
N SER A 21 -0.97 22.72 4.84
CA SER A 21 0.31 22.75 5.54
C SER A 21 0.85 24.18 5.53
N GLN A 22 1.33 24.66 6.67
CA GLN A 22 2.05 25.93 6.69
C GLN A 22 3.46 25.69 6.14
N LEU A 23 4.02 26.62 5.37
CA LEU A 23 5.41 26.50 4.89
C LEU A 23 6.43 26.30 6.04
N THR A 24 6.06 26.66 7.27
CA THR A 24 6.82 26.45 8.51
C THR A 24 6.65 25.07 9.16
N ASP A 25 5.82 24.17 8.62
CA ASP A 25 5.56 22.85 9.20
C ASP A 25 6.86 22.04 9.34
N ALA A 26 7.23 21.69 10.57
CA ALA A 26 8.48 20.99 10.84
C ALA A 26 8.52 19.56 10.28
N ASN A 27 7.41 19.02 9.77
CA ASN A 27 7.30 17.64 9.30
C ASN A 27 7.70 17.50 7.81
N PRO A 28 8.89 16.95 7.50
CA PRO A 28 9.35 16.79 6.11
C PRO A 28 8.46 15.84 5.30
N TRP A 29 7.80 14.88 5.98
CA TRP A 29 6.88 13.93 5.39
C TRP A 29 5.67 14.61 4.76
N LEU A 30 4.98 15.45 5.53
CA LEU A 30 3.78 16.15 5.06
C LEU A 30 4.08 17.19 3.98
N ARG A 31 5.28 17.78 4.00
CA ARG A 31 5.75 18.65 2.91
C ARG A 31 6.01 17.87 1.62
N MET A 32 6.59 16.68 1.74
CA MET A 32 6.86 15.83 0.57
C MET A 32 5.55 15.26 0.00
N THR A 33 4.64 14.81 0.85
CA THR A 33 3.36 14.27 0.38
C THR A 33 2.40 15.36 -0.06
N GLN A 34 2.38 16.54 0.56
CA GLN A 34 1.37 17.58 0.31
C GLN A 34 -0.08 17.11 0.57
N TRP A 35 -0.27 16.08 1.41
CA TRP A 35 -1.62 15.58 1.71
C TRP A 35 -2.53 16.64 2.31
N ALA A 36 -1.99 17.47 3.21
CA ALA A 36 -2.73 18.53 3.88
C ALA A 36 -3.23 19.60 2.89
N ASP A 37 -2.41 19.93 1.88
CA ASP A 37 -2.78 20.90 0.85
C ASP A 37 -3.79 20.30 -0.12
N TYR A 38 -3.60 19.04 -0.52
CA TYR A 38 -4.50 18.34 -1.43
C TYR A 38 -5.90 18.10 -0.83
N LEU A 39 -5.98 17.74 0.45
CA LEU A 39 -7.22 17.41 1.15
C LEU A 39 -7.82 18.61 1.92
N GLN A 40 -7.29 19.81 1.69
CA GLN A 40 -7.72 21.03 2.37
C GLN A 40 -9.23 21.27 2.25
N GLY A 41 -9.87 21.63 3.37
CA GLY A 41 -11.28 21.98 3.43
C GLY A 41 -12.23 20.78 3.55
N ILE A 42 -11.71 19.54 3.54
CA ILE A 42 -12.50 18.33 3.77
C ILE A 42 -12.48 17.97 5.25
N GLN A 43 -13.62 17.52 5.78
CA GLN A 43 -13.72 17.08 7.18
C GLN A 43 -12.98 15.76 7.38
N ALA A 44 -12.12 15.69 8.41
CA ALA A 44 -11.35 14.48 8.69
C ALA A 44 -12.25 13.26 9.00
N ARG A 45 -13.39 13.47 9.67
CA ARG A 45 -14.37 12.40 9.94
C ARG A 45 -14.95 11.79 8.67
N ASP A 46 -15.22 12.58 7.64
CA ASP A 46 -15.85 12.09 6.40
C ASP A 46 -14.82 11.26 5.62
N LEU A 47 -13.54 11.66 5.65
CA LEU A 47 -12.44 10.88 5.13
C LEU A 47 -12.25 9.55 5.87
N LEU A 48 -12.26 9.57 7.20
CA LEU A 48 -12.15 8.36 8.01
C LEU A 48 -13.34 7.41 7.77
N ALA A 49 -14.56 7.94 7.75
CA ALA A 49 -15.78 7.18 7.45
C ALA A 49 -15.74 6.56 6.04
N SER A 50 -15.22 7.30 5.05
CA SER A 50 -15.09 6.78 3.69
C SER A 50 -14.15 5.56 3.59
N MET A 51 -13.20 5.42 4.52
CA MET A 51 -12.24 4.30 4.61
C MET A 51 -12.61 3.24 5.65
N ALA A 52 -13.70 3.42 6.38
CA ALA A 52 -14.11 2.50 7.44
C ALA A 52 -14.51 1.13 6.86
N ALA A 53 -14.41 0.08 7.68
CA ALA A 53 -15.03 -1.18 7.33
C ALA A 53 -16.55 -0.98 7.14
N PRO A 54 -17.18 -1.67 6.17
CA PRO A 54 -18.62 -1.61 5.99
C PRO A 54 -19.36 -2.05 7.26
N GLU A 55 -20.46 -1.37 7.55
CA GLU A 55 -21.39 -1.76 8.60
C GLU A 55 -22.52 -2.61 7.99
N GLU A 56 -23.02 -3.60 8.73
CA GLU A 56 -24.15 -4.41 8.28
C GLU A 56 -25.45 -3.58 8.30
N ASP A 57 -25.71 -2.86 7.21
CA ASP A 57 -26.97 -2.13 7.01
C ASP A 57 -27.80 -2.75 5.87
N PRO A 58 -28.89 -3.48 6.19
CA PRO A 58 -29.74 -4.10 5.19
C PRO A 58 -30.60 -3.10 4.39
N MET A 59 -30.63 -1.82 4.76
CA MET A 59 -31.38 -0.77 4.07
C MET A 59 -30.48 0.09 3.17
N ASP A 60 -29.18 0.17 3.43
CA ASP A 60 -28.23 0.90 2.58
C ASP A 60 -27.67 0.01 1.47
N ALA A 61 -28.19 0.20 0.25
CA ALA A 61 -27.72 -0.51 -0.94
C ALA A 61 -26.25 -0.21 -1.29
N THR A 62 -25.73 0.96 -0.91
CA THR A 62 -24.32 1.31 -1.11
C THR A 62 -23.45 0.50 -0.17
N GLU A 63 -23.75 0.48 1.13
CA GLU A 63 -22.98 -0.30 2.10
C GLU A 63 -23.06 -1.80 1.85
N GLN A 64 -24.18 -2.32 1.34
CA GLN A 64 -24.25 -3.71 0.85
C GLN A 64 -23.29 -3.98 -0.30
N GLY A 65 -23.22 -3.07 -1.28
CA GLY A 65 -22.25 -3.17 -2.36
C GLY A 65 -20.81 -3.08 -1.86
N VAL A 66 -20.54 -2.19 -0.90
CA VAL A 66 -19.23 -2.05 -0.24
C VAL A 66 -18.85 -3.34 0.48
N GLN A 67 -19.76 -3.95 1.25
CA GLN A 67 -19.57 -5.21 1.96
C GLN A 67 -19.19 -6.33 0.99
N VAL A 68 -19.94 -6.49 -0.11
CA VAL A 68 -19.64 -7.51 -1.11
C VAL A 68 -18.26 -7.28 -1.76
N ILE A 69 -17.89 -6.03 -2.06
CA ILE A 69 -16.56 -5.71 -2.60
C ILE A 69 -15.46 -5.96 -1.56
N TRP A 70 -15.71 -5.62 -0.29
CA TRP A 70 -14.79 -5.82 0.83
C TRP A 70 -14.42 -7.30 0.99
N ASP A 71 -15.43 -8.18 1.02
CA ASP A 71 -15.26 -9.62 1.12
C ASP A 71 -14.63 -10.21 -0.14
N THR A 72 -15.04 -9.72 -1.32
CA THR A 72 -14.45 -10.14 -2.59
C THR A 72 -12.96 -9.81 -2.66
N MET A 73 -12.54 -8.63 -2.17
CA MET A 73 -11.13 -8.24 -2.18
C MET A 73 -10.29 -9.13 -1.27
N GLU A 74 -10.84 -9.57 -0.12
CA GLU A 74 -10.19 -10.58 0.72
C GLU A 74 -9.96 -11.89 -0.06
N GLN A 75 -10.98 -12.39 -0.77
CA GLN A 75 -10.85 -13.60 -1.60
C GLN A 75 -9.85 -13.45 -2.74
N VAL A 76 -9.83 -12.29 -3.41
CA VAL A 76 -8.85 -11.99 -4.47
C VAL A 76 -7.43 -12.02 -3.92
N ALA A 77 -7.17 -11.40 -2.77
CA ALA A 77 -5.85 -11.42 -2.15
C ALA A 77 -5.42 -12.83 -1.75
N ARG A 78 -6.33 -13.61 -1.14
CA ARG A 78 -6.10 -15.01 -0.75
C ARG A 78 -5.71 -15.88 -1.94
N LYS A 79 -6.53 -15.89 -2.99
CA LYS A 79 -6.30 -16.68 -4.21
C LYS A 79 -5.02 -16.24 -4.92
N SER A 80 -4.78 -14.93 -5.03
CA SER A 80 -3.57 -14.39 -5.65
C SER A 80 -2.31 -14.82 -4.91
N GLN A 81 -2.34 -14.81 -3.58
CA GLN A 81 -1.22 -15.25 -2.78
C GLN A 81 -0.98 -16.76 -2.89
N GLN A 82 -2.03 -17.56 -2.74
CA GLN A 82 -1.96 -19.02 -2.86
C GLN A 82 -1.33 -19.39 -4.21
N MET A 83 -1.79 -18.78 -5.30
CA MET A 83 -1.23 -19.02 -6.63
C MET A 83 0.26 -18.68 -6.71
N VAL A 84 0.73 -17.60 -6.08
CA VAL A 84 2.16 -17.26 -6.04
C VAL A 84 2.98 -18.29 -5.25
N GLN A 85 2.44 -18.91 -4.20
CA GLN A 85 3.16 -19.97 -3.46
C GLN A 85 3.56 -21.14 -4.37
N HIS A 86 2.69 -21.50 -5.31
CA HIS A 86 2.95 -22.59 -6.26
C HIS A 86 3.79 -22.18 -7.48
N CYS A 87 4.06 -20.88 -7.64
CA CYS A 87 4.93 -20.39 -8.72
C CYS A 87 6.39 -20.79 -8.50
N GLY A 88 7.12 -21.00 -9.60
CA GLY A 88 8.56 -21.22 -9.55
C GLY A 88 9.33 -20.01 -9.02
N GLN A 89 10.55 -20.24 -8.52
CA GLN A 89 11.41 -19.20 -7.93
C GLN A 89 11.62 -18.01 -8.88
N ALA A 90 11.81 -18.25 -10.18
CA ALA A 90 12.02 -17.18 -11.16
C ALA A 90 10.84 -16.18 -11.20
N ILE A 91 9.60 -16.68 -11.16
CA ILE A 91 8.39 -15.83 -11.16
C ILE A 91 8.30 -15.04 -9.86
N ARG A 92 8.58 -15.69 -8.72
CA ARG A 92 8.53 -15.03 -7.41
C ARG A 92 9.62 -13.96 -7.26
N VAL A 93 10.82 -14.18 -7.77
CA VAL A 93 11.91 -13.18 -7.79
C VAL A 93 11.55 -12.02 -8.72
N GLU A 94 11.04 -12.31 -9.91
CA GLU A 94 10.62 -11.28 -10.85
C GLU A 94 9.51 -10.39 -10.28
N ALA A 95 8.60 -10.96 -9.49
CA ALA A 95 7.49 -10.22 -8.89
C ALA A 95 7.90 -9.17 -7.85
N ILE A 96 9.12 -9.24 -7.27
CA ILE A 96 9.62 -8.23 -6.31
C ILE A 96 10.34 -7.06 -6.99
N ARG A 97 10.73 -7.20 -8.26
CA ARG A 97 11.49 -6.19 -9.00
C ARG A 97 10.80 -4.82 -8.93
N SER A 98 11.56 -3.80 -8.52
CA SER A 98 11.08 -2.42 -8.42
C SER A 98 11.84 -1.46 -9.34
N GLU A 99 13.03 -1.86 -9.80
CA GLU A 99 13.85 -1.07 -10.71
C GLU A 99 14.25 -1.85 -11.97
N LYS A 100 14.43 -1.12 -13.06
CA LYS A 100 14.91 -1.69 -14.32
C LYS A 100 16.39 -2.09 -14.19
N GLY A 101 16.66 -3.39 -14.22
CA GLY A 101 18.01 -3.94 -14.10
C GLY A 101 18.39 -4.46 -12.70
N GLN A 102 17.59 -4.20 -11.67
CA GLN A 102 17.79 -4.77 -10.33
C GLN A 102 17.63 -6.29 -10.36
N THR A 103 18.47 -7.07 -9.67
CA THR A 103 18.24 -8.52 -9.51
C THR A 103 17.88 -8.82 -8.06
N PRO A 104 16.59 -8.93 -7.70
CA PRO A 104 16.20 -9.25 -6.34
C PRO A 104 16.75 -10.61 -5.91
N HIS A 105 17.31 -10.69 -4.70
CA HIS A 105 17.87 -11.93 -4.16
C HIS A 105 16.84 -12.75 -3.38
N ARG A 106 15.70 -12.15 -2.99
CA ARG A 106 14.63 -12.80 -2.25
C ARG A 106 13.38 -12.96 -3.14
N PRO A 107 12.69 -14.12 -3.09
CA PRO A 107 11.43 -14.32 -3.81
C PRO A 107 10.25 -13.63 -3.11
N LEU A 108 9.18 -13.37 -3.86
CA LEU A 108 7.89 -12.99 -3.28
C LEU A 108 7.36 -14.12 -2.37
N LEU A 109 7.30 -13.81 -1.08
CA LEU A 109 6.81 -14.71 -0.05
C LEU A 109 5.36 -14.38 0.30
N ALA A 110 4.53 -15.42 0.25
CA ALA A 110 3.17 -15.39 0.77
C ALA A 110 3.14 -15.30 2.30
N TYR A 111 2.13 -14.64 2.83
CA TYR A 111 1.80 -14.70 4.26
C TYR A 111 1.39 -16.12 4.65
N MET A 112 1.87 -16.60 5.80
CA MET A 112 1.65 -17.99 6.21
C MET A 112 0.36 -18.19 7.00
N ASP A 113 -0.08 -17.16 7.72
CA ASP A 113 -1.25 -17.23 8.60
C ASP A 113 -2.42 -16.36 8.12
N GLU A 114 -3.61 -16.83 8.45
CA GLU A 114 -4.91 -16.21 8.16
C GLU A 114 -5.04 -14.78 8.69
N ALA A 115 -4.50 -14.52 9.89
CA ALA A 115 -4.57 -13.22 10.52
C ALA A 115 -3.68 -12.19 9.78
N ALA A 116 -2.48 -12.59 9.36
CA ALA A 116 -1.65 -11.74 8.52
C ALA A 116 -2.30 -11.45 7.18
N ILE A 117 -2.95 -12.43 6.51
CA ILE A 117 -3.64 -12.17 5.24
C ILE A 117 -4.69 -11.05 5.43
N LYS A 118 -5.53 -11.15 6.46
CA LYS A 118 -6.54 -10.12 6.78
C LYS A 118 -5.90 -8.75 7.05
N LYS A 119 -4.85 -8.70 7.87
CA LYS A 119 -4.12 -7.47 8.19
C LYS A 119 -3.50 -6.80 6.95
N HIS A 120 -3.00 -7.59 6.01
CA HIS A 120 -2.29 -7.06 4.83
C HIS A 120 -3.23 -6.73 3.67
N VAL A 121 -4.42 -7.34 3.58
CA VAL A 121 -5.44 -6.96 2.58
C VAL A 121 -6.23 -5.72 2.99
N GLN A 122 -6.32 -5.42 4.29
CA GLN A 122 -7.12 -4.31 4.82
C GLN A 122 -6.92 -2.98 4.06
N PRO A 123 -5.69 -2.49 3.77
CA PRO A 123 -5.55 -1.25 3.01
C PRO A 123 -6.20 -1.28 1.62
N TRP A 124 -6.16 -2.42 0.91
CA TRP A 124 -6.85 -2.57 -0.37
C TRP A 124 -8.38 -2.58 -0.22
N GLN A 125 -8.89 -3.18 0.86
CA GLN A 125 -10.31 -3.12 1.18
C GLN A 125 -10.77 -1.68 1.44
N GLN A 126 -9.99 -0.92 2.22
CA GLN A 126 -10.25 0.49 2.49
C GLN A 126 -10.22 1.35 1.21
N ILE A 127 -9.23 1.13 0.33
CA ILE A 127 -9.13 1.81 -0.98
C ILE A 127 -10.40 1.58 -1.80
N LEU A 128 -10.88 0.33 -1.90
CA LEU A 128 -12.07 0.02 -2.68
C LEU A 128 -13.35 0.54 -2.03
N ALA A 129 -13.46 0.53 -0.70
CA ALA A 129 -14.57 1.11 0.04
C ALA A 129 -14.66 2.63 -0.17
N PHE A 130 -13.52 3.33 -0.10
CA PHE A 130 -13.43 4.75 -0.43
C PHE A 130 -13.91 5.05 -1.85
N ILE A 131 -13.46 4.25 -2.83
CA ILE A 131 -13.91 4.41 -4.21
C ILE A 131 -15.42 4.18 -4.33
N ALA A 132 -15.96 3.12 -3.71
CA ALA A 132 -17.40 2.87 -3.69
C ALA A 132 -18.18 4.06 -3.14
N ARG A 133 -17.84 4.54 -1.94
CA ARG A 133 -18.55 5.61 -1.25
C ARG A 133 -18.44 6.95 -1.95
N THR A 134 -17.29 7.25 -2.58
CA THR A 134 -17.11 8.49 -3.35
C THR A 134 -17.69 8.44 -4.77
N GLN A 135 -17.92 7.25 -5.34
CA GLN A 135 -18.60 7.10 -6.62
C GLN A 135 -20.13 7.02 -6.47
N ALA A 136 -20.63 6.62 -5.30
CA ALA A 136 -22.04 6.70 -4.96
C ALA A 136 -22.46 8.16 -4.69
N PRO A 137 -23.75 8.52 -4.85
CA PRO A 137 -24.26 9.81 -4.41
C PRO A 137 -24.01 10.01 -2.91
N HIS A 138 -23.40 11.13 -2.53
CA HIS A 138 -23.10 11.51 -1.15
C HIS A 138 -23.26 13.03 -0.98
N ASP A 139 -23.42 13.49 0.25
CA ASP A 139 -23.74 14.87 0.63
C ASP A 139 -22.54 15.68 1.14
N TRP A 140 -21.38 15.03 1.33
CA TRP A 140 -20.13 15.66 1.77
C TRP A 140 -19.19 16.02 0.61
N THR A 141 -18.15 16.81 0.89
CA THR A 141 -17.16 17.22 -0.13
C THR A 141 -16.05 16.19 -0.23
N SER A 142 -16.15 15.26 -1.18
CA SER A 142 -15.12 14.22 -1.38
C SER A 142 -13.87 14.72 -2.12
N PRO A 143 -12.70 14.06 -1.91
CA PRO A 143 -11.47 14.37 -2.62
C PRO A 143 -11.62 14.26 -4.15
N ARG A 144 -10.97 15.16 -4.87
CA ARG A 144 -11.05 15.20 -6.34
C ARG A 144 -9.98 14.33 -6.99
N TYR A 145 -10.40 13.20 -7.55
CA TYR A 145 -9.54 12.33 -8.35
C TYR A 145 -10.17 12.02 -9.71
N GLY A 146 -9.35 11.53 -10.65
CA GLY A 146 -9.78 11.14 -11.99
C GLY A 146 -9.89 9.62 -12.15
N MET A 147 -10.82 9.18 -13.00
CA MET A 147 -10.84 7.81 -13.51
C MET A 147 -10.80 7.78 -15.04
N THR A 148 -9.91 6.96 -15.59
CA THR A 148 -9.85 6.68 -17.02
C THR A 148 -11.16 6.04 -17.50
N ALA A 149 -11.43 6.09 -18.81
CA ALA A 149 -12.61 5.44 -19.37
C ALA A 149 -12.65 3.92 -19.08
N ARG A 150 -11.47 3.29 -18.99
CA ARG A 150 -11.35 1.86 -18.67
C ARG A 150 -11.60 1.57 -17.20
N GLN A 151 -11.01 2.36 -16.30
CA GLN A 151 -11.30 2.26 -14.87
C GLN A 151 -12.79 2.41 -14.62
N ARG A 152 -13.45 3.40 -15.23
CA ARG A 152 -14.93 3.56 -15.16
C ARG A 152 -15.71 2.38 -15.74
N GLN A 153 -15.20 1.73 -16.78
CA GLN A 153 -15.84 0.54 -17.34
C GLN A 153 -15.72 -0.66 -16.39
N LYS A 154 -14.52 -0.94 -15.88
CA LYS A 154 -14.28 -2.03 -14.93
C LYS A 154 -14.98 -1.81 -13.60
N TRP A 155 -14.98 -0.56 -13.11
CA TRP A 155 -15.74 -0.15 -11.93
C TRP A 155 -17.23 -0.45 -12.09
N ARG A 156 -17.86 -0.01 -13.18
CA ARG A 156 -19.29 -0.30 -13.43
C ARG A 156 -19.59 -1.79 -13.47
N GLN A 157 -18.70 -2.59 -14.07
CA GLN A 157 -18.86 -4.04 -14.09
C GLN A 157 -18.78 -4.66 -12.69
N LEU A 158 -17.79 -4.25 -11.89
CA LEU A 158 -17.62 -4.69 -10.51
C LEU A 158 -18.83 -4.28 -9.65
N TRP A 159 -19.21 -2.99 -9.70
CA TRP A 159 -20.33 -2.45 -8.95
C TRP A 159 -21.65 -3.16 -9.31
N GLN A 160 -21.91 -3.39 -10.60
CA GLN A 160 -23.09 -4.13 -11.04
C GLN A 160 -23.14 -5.56 -10.47
N LEU A 161 -22.00 -6.25 -10.38
CA LEU A 161 -21.94 -7.60 -9.80
C LEU A 161 -22.09 -7.56 -8.27
N ALA A 162 -21.53 -6.55 -7.61
CA ALA A 162 -21.63 -6.37 -6.17
C ALA A 162 -23.05 -6.01 -5.71
N SER A 163 -23.77 -5.20 -6.49
CA SER A 163 -25.15 -4.82 -6.20
C SER A 163 -26.20 -5.88 -6.58
N GLN A 164 -25.79 -7.02 -7.16
CA GLN A 164 -26.71 -8.11 -7.49
C GLN A 164 -26.95 -9.02 -6.28
N ALA A 165 -28.19 -9.46 -6.09
CA ALA A 165 -28.54 -10.38 -5.02
C ALA A 165 -27.76 -11.71 -5.13
N PRO A 166 -27.34 -12.33 -4.00
CA PRO A 166 -26.48 -13.53 -3.96
C PRO A 166 -26.95 -14.75 -4.77
N GLY A 167 -28.22 -14.78 -5.20
CA GLY A 167 -28.82 -15.88 -5.97
C GLY A 167 -28.78 -15.75 -7.50
N SER A 168 -28.28 -14.64 -8.06
CA SER A 168 -28.29 -14.40 -9.52
C SER A 168 -27.00 -14.81 -10.25
N GLN A 169 -26.07 -15.48 -9.56
CA GLN A 169 -24.85 -15.98 -10.18
C GLN A 169 -25.19 -17.14 -11.11
N GLY A 170 -25.37 -16.84 -12.40
CA GLY A 170 -25.62 -17.83 -13.46
C GLY A 170 -24.57 -18.95 -13.45
N SER A 171 -25.01 -20.16 -13.81
CA SER A 171 -24.23 -21.40 -13.85
C SER A 171 -22.77 -21.16 -14.24
N GLN A 172 -21.88 -21.25 -13.25
CA GLN A 172 -20.46 -21.34 -13.52
C GLN A 172 -20.23 -22.61 -14.34
N ALA A 173 -19.41 -22.53 -15.38
CA ALA A 173 -18.99 -23.72 -16.12
C ALA A 173 -18.42 -24.73 -15.11
N ALA A 174 -18.87 -25.99 -15.17
CA ALA A 174 -18.43 -27.02 -14.25
C ALA A 174 -16.91 -27.17 -14.32
N VAL A 175 -16.23 -26.61 -13.32
CA VAL A 175 -14.79 -26.82 -13.11
C VAL A 175 -14.64 -28.16 -12.40
N PRO A 176 -13.70 -29.02 -12.80
CA PRO A 176 -13.38 -30.22 -12.03
C PRO A 176 -13.11 -29.88 -10.56
N GLY A 177 -13.61 -30.68 -9.61
CA GLY A 177 -13.59 -30.33 -8.18
C GLY A 177 -12.19 -30.10 -7.59
N ASP A 178 -11.15 -30.71 -8.16
CA ASP A 178 -9.75 -30.48 -7.80
C ASP A 178 -9.21 -29.11 -8.26
N LEU A 179 -9.85 -28.49 -9.26
CA LEU A 179 -9.49 -27.20 -9.84
C LEU A 179 -10.41 -26.06 -9.37
N GLU A 180 -11.50 -26.37 -8.66
CA GLU A 180 -12.48 -25.39 -8.18
C GLU A 180 -11.86 -24.39 -7.18
N ALA A 181 -10.95 -24.88 -6.31
CA ALA A 181 -10.20 -24.03 -5.38
C ALA A 181 -9.39 -22.91 -6.07
N TRP A 182 -9.02 -23.12 -7.34
CA TRP A 182 -8.23 -22.19 -8.15
C TRP A 182 -9.10 -21.27 -9.02
N ALA A 183 -10.37 -21.61 -9.19
CA ALA A 183 -11.28 -20.87 -10.02
C ALA A 183 -11.61 -19.52 -9.37
N MET A 184 -11.51 -18.44 -10.14
CA MET A 184 -12.04 -17.15 -9.71
C MET A 184 -13.49 -16.99 -10.16
N THR A 185 -14.36 -16.59 -9.23
CA THR A 185 -15.75 -16.25 -9.51
C THR A 185 -15.84 -15.01 -10.43
N ALA A 186 -17.02 -14.74 -10.98
CA ALA A 186 -17.20 -13.58 -11.87
C ALA A 186 -16.88 -12.25 -11.16
N ILE A 187 -17.28 -12.11 -9.90
CA ILE A 187 -17.04 -10.90 -9.11
C ILE A 187 -15.58 -10.77 -8.68
N GLU A 188 -14.92 -11.87 -8.30
CA GLU A 188 -13.48 -11.87 -8.00
C GLU A 188 -12.65 -11.46 -9.22
N LYS A 189 -13.01 -11.96 -10.42
CA LYS A 189 -12.38 -11.54 -11.68
C LYS A 189 -12.60 -10.05 -11.93
N ALA A 190 -13.83 -9.55 -11.78
CA ALA A 190 -14.13 -8.14 -11.97
C ALA A 190 -13.36 -7.24 -10.97
N CYS A 191 -13.24 -7.68 -9.72
CA CYS A 191 -12.47 -7.00 -8.68
C CYS A 191 -10.98 -6.95 -9.04
N LEU A 192 -10.38 -8.09 -9.40
CA LEU A 192 -8.99 -8.14 -9.87
C LEU A 192 -8.76 -7.23 -11.09
N GLU A 193 -9.65 -7.28 -12.09
CA GLU A 193 -9.55 -6.43 -13.28
C GLU A 193 -9.60 -4.93 -12.94
N PHE A 194 -10.47 -4.55 -12.00
CA PHE A 194 -10.54 -3.16 -11.56
C PHE A 194 -9.27 -2.74 -10.80
N CYS A 195 -8.78 -3.55 -9.87
CA CYS A 195 -7.53 -3.29 -9.15
C CYS A 195 -6.33 -3.16 -10.11
N ILE A 196 -6.24 -4.00 -11.14
CA ILE A 196 -5.18 -3.88 -12.16
C ILE A 196 -5.33 -2.60 -12.98
N GLU A 197 -6.56 -2.17 -13.33
CA GLU A 197 -6.76 -0.89 -14.01
C GLU A 197 -6.49 0.32 -13.12
N LEU A 198 -6.60 0.20 -11.79
CA LEU A 198 -6.13 1.24 -10.86
C LEU A 198 -4.60 1.42 -10.93
N LEU A 199 -3.85 0.32 -11.09
CA LEU A 199 -2.40 0.37 -11.33
C LEU A 199 -2.05 0.90 -12.73
N ASN A 200 -2.93 0.67 -13.72
CA ASN A 200 -2.75 1.07 -15.12
C ASN A 200 -3.18 2.53 -15.39
N GLN A 201 -2.58 3.47 -14.66
CA GLN A 201 -2.75 4.91 -14.91
C GLN A 201 -1.39 5.55 -15.11
N ARG A 202 -1.34 6.57 -15.97
CA ARG A 202 -0.23 7.51 -16.00
C ARG A 202 -0.74 8.91 -15.70
N HIS A 203 -0.13 9.59 -14.75
CA HIS A 203 -0.51 10.96 -14.39
C HIS A 203 0.11 11.92 -15.40
N ARG A 204 -0.65 12.94 -15.81
CA ARG A 204 -0.17 13.93 -16.79
C ARG A 204 0.39 15.17 -16.13
N SER A 205 -0.21 15.58 -15.02
CA SER A 205 0.10 16.85 -14.36
C SER A 205 0.31 16.69 -12.86
N HIS A 206 -0.55 15.93 -12.18
CA HIS A 206 -0.45 15.74 -10.73
C HIS A 206 -0.73 14.29 -10.32
N GLU A 207 0.04 13.76 -9.36
CA GLU A 207 -0.05 12.38 -8.87
C GLU A 207 -1.44 12.06 -8.27
N TYR A 208 -2.03 13.03 -7.57
CA TYR A 208 -3.41 12.96 -7.04
C TYR A 208 -4.54 12.88 -8.08
N GLU A 209 -4.25 13.01 -9.38
CA GLU A 209 -5.24 12.64 -10.41
C GLU A 209 -5.57 11.13 -10.36
N SER A 210 -4.74 10.31 -9.70
CA SER A 210 -5.06 8.90 -9.48
C SER A 210 -6.10 8.68 -8.40
N ALA A 211 -7.10 7.85 -8.71
CA ALA A 211 -7.94 7.25 -7.68
C ALA A 211 -7.12 6.49 -6.62
N LEU A 212 -6.08 5.75 -7.03
CA LEU A 212 -5.25 4.97 -6.10
C LEU A 212 -4.40 5.85 -5.19
N VAL A 213 -3.63 6.79 -5.76
CA VAL A 213 -2.82 7.77 -5.00
C VAL A 213 -3.70 8.64 -4.09
N CYS A 214 -4.87 9.05 -4.56
CA CYS A 214 -5.85 9.77 -3.74
C CYS A 214 -6.30 8.93 -2.53
N ALA A 215 -6.69 7.67 -2.75
CA ALA A 215 -7.09 6.78 -1.67
C ALA A 215 -5.93 6.55 -0.67
N MET A 216 -4.69 6.44 -1.18
CA MET A 216 -3.50 6.35 -0.33
C MET A 216 -3.29 7.63 0.50
N ALA A 217 -3.49 8.82 -0.06
CA ALA A 217 -3.42 10.07 0.69
C ALA A 217 -4.46 10.13 1.82
N VAL A 218 -5.68 9.67 1.56
CA VAL A 218 -6.74 9.58 2.57
C VAL A 218 -6.39 8.57 3.67
N LEU A 219 -5.75 7.44 3.34
CA LEU A 219 -5.18 6.52 4.35
C LEU A 219 -4.08 7.17 5.20
N GLY A 220 -3.48 8.27 4.73
CA GLY A 220 -2.56 9.10 5.48
C GLY A 220 -3.22 9.84 6.65
N GLN A 221 -4.53 10.07 6.61
CA GLN A 221 -5.29 10.63 7.71
C GLN A 221 -5.71 9.51 8.68
N GLY A 222 -5.13 9.50 9.88
CA GLY A 222 -5.52 8.62 10.98
C GLY A 222 -6.46 9.31 11.98
N GLU A 223 -6.95 8.55 12.96
CA GLU A 223 -7.84 9.06 14.02
C GLU A 223 -7.19 10.16 14.88
N ALA A 224 -5.87 10.05 15.12
CA ALA A 224 -5.12 11.02 15.92
C ALA A 224 -4.61 12.23 15.10
N GLY A 225 -4.78 12.21 13.78
CA GLY A 225 -4.22 13.15 12.82
C GLY A 225 -3.44 12.47 11.70
N TRP A 226 -2.58 13.22 11.01
CA TRP A 226 -1.73 12.70 9.95
C TRP A 226 -0.78 11.60 10.44
N ARG A 227 -0.68 10.53 9.68
CA ARG A 227 0.30 9.46 9.88
C ARG A 227 1.72 9.96 9.60
N ASP A 228 2.65 9.44 10.38
CA ASP A 228 4.06 9.78 10.34
C ASP A 228 4.88 8.76 9.51
N PRO A 229 6.18 9.05 9.30
CA PRO A 229 7.11 8.13 8.63
C PRO A 229 7.31 6.77 9.29
N GLU A 230 6.80 6.53 10.51
CA GLU A 230 6.90 5.22 11.16
C GLU A 230 5.66 4.36 10.88
N SER A 231 4.50 5.00 10.92
CA SER A 231 3.19 4.36 10.83
C SER A 231 2.66 4.21 9.41
N TYR A 232 3.11 5.04 8.46
CA TYR A 232 2.62 5.00 7.08
C TYR A 232 3.35 4.01 6.14
N PRO A 233 4.70 3.88 6.15
CA PRO A 233 5.38 2.93 5.29
C PRO A 233 4.89 1.47 5.41
N PRO A 234 4.50 0.95 6.59
CA PRO A 234 3.86 -0.37 6.69
C PRO A 234 2.57 -0.51 5.86
N ILE A 235 1.80 0.57 5.69
CA ILE A 235 0.59 0.58 4.83
C ILE A 235 1.00 0.50 3.36
N LEU A 236 2.01 1.28 2.96
CA LEU A 236 2.57 1.22 1.61
C LEU A 236 3.08 -0.19 1.28
N SER A 237 3.86 -0.81 2.17
CA SER A 237 4.36 -2.17 2.00
C SER A 237 3.26 -3.19 1.78
N ARG A 238 2.16 -3.10 2.55
CA ARG A 238 0.97 -3.95 2.38
C ARG A 238 0.35 -3.78 1.00
N VAL A 239 0.11 -2.54 0.59
CA VAL A 239 -0.51 -2.22 -0.71
C VAL A 239 0.37 -2.71 -1.86
N ILE A 240 1.67 -2.41 -1.82
CA ILE A 240 2.65 -2.82 -2.82
C ILE A 240 2.74 -4.36 -2.91
N LYS A 241 2.84 -5.05 -1.77
CA LYS A 241 2.97 -6.52 -1.74
C LYS A 241 1.70 -7.21 -2.26
N VAL A 242 0.52 -6.76 -1.87
CA VAL A 242 -0.75 -7.29 -2.40
C VAL A 242 -0.92 -6.97 -3.90
N ALA A 243 -0.49 -5.80 -4.36
CA ALA A 243 -0.45 -5.47 -5.78
C ALA A 243 0.41 -6.46 -6.57
N ARG A 244 1.60 -6.83 -6.06
CA ARG A 244 2.46 -7.84 -6.69
C ARG A 244 1.74 -9.18 -6.84
N PHE A 245 1.04 -9.66 -5.81
CA PHE A 245 0.25 -10.89 -5.91
C PHE A 245 -0.83 -10.79 -6.99
N MET A 246 -1.60 -9.70 -7.01
CA MET A 246 -2.64 -9.47 -8.02
C MET A 246 -2.08 -9.41 -9.44
N VAL A 247 -0.92 -8.77 -9.63
CA VAL A 247 -0.27 -8.67 -10.95
C VAL A 247 0.14 -10.05 -11.46
N VAL A 248 0.72 -10.91 -10.60
CA VAL A 248 1.03 -12.30 -10.98
C VAL A 248 -0.24 -13.09 -11.28
N GLN A 249 -1.31 -12.92 -10.47
CA GLN A 249 -2.59 -13.59 -10.69
C GLN A 249 -3.23 -13.21 -12.03
N LYS A 250 -3.20 -11.92 -12.36
CA LYS A 250 -3.68 -11.43 -13.65
C LYS A 250 -2.81 -11.97 -14.80
N ALA A 251 -1.49 -12.06 -14.61
CA ALA A 251 -0.60 -12.61 -15.62
C ALA A 251 -0.92 -14.08 -15.94
N LEU A 252 -1.28 -14.89 -14.94
CA LEU A 252 -1.70 -16.28 -15.15
C LEU A 252 -2.94 -16.34 -16.05
N TRP A 253 -3.96 -15.53 -15.77
CA TRP A 253 -5.20 -15.52 -16.55
C TRP A 253 -5.06 -14.88 -17.94
N MET A 254 -3.91 -14.26 -18.24
CA MET A 254 -3.57 -13.79 -19.57
C MET A 254 -2.86 -14.86 -20.42
N ASP A 255 -2.38 -15.94 -19.80
CA ASP A 255 -1.80 -17.09 -20.52
C ASP A 255 -2.88 -17.76 -21.40
N PRO A 256 -2.53 -18.31 -22.58
CA PRO A 256 -3.49 -19.05 -23.40
C PRO A 256 -4.06 -20.31 -22.74
N ASN A 257 -3.33 -20.93 -21.81
CA ASN A 257 -3.68 -22.22 -21.19
C ASN A 257 -3.47 -22.20 -19.65
N PRO A 258 -4.17 -21.33 -18.90
CA PRO A 258 -3.97 -21.19 -17.45
C PRO A 258 -4.27 -22.50 -16.70
N TRP A 259 -5.27 -23.26 -17.17
CA TRP A 259 -5.66 -24.52 -16.55
C TRP A 259 -4.61 -25.61 -16.70
N GLN A 260 -3.80 -25.61 -17.76
CA GLN A 260 -2.69 -26.57 -17.89
C GLN A 260 -1.63 -26.30 -16.82
N ILE A 261 -1.33 -25.03 -16.56
CA ILE A 261 -0.39 -24.61 -15.51
C ILE A 261 -0.93 -25.03 -14.14
N ILE A 262 -2.19 -24.71 -13.84
CA ILE A 262 -2.82 -25.08 -12.56
C ILE A 262 -2.86 -26.60 -12.37
N GLN A 263 -3.18 -27.38 -13.41
CA GLN A 263 -3.14 -28.84 -13.34
C GLN A 263 -1.75 -29.38 -12.99
N THR A 264 -0.67 -28.76 -13.49
CA THR A 264 0.68 -29.16 -13.10
C THR A 264 0.97 -28.90 -11.63
N TRP A 265 0.39 -27.86 -11.04
CA TRP A 265 0.52 -27.58 -9.61
C TRP A 265 -0.33 -28.53 -8.77
N ALA A 266 -1.59 -28.77 -9.15
CA ALA A 266 -2.47 -29.71 -8.47
C ALA A 266 -1.87 -31.13 -8.42
N ARG A 267 -1.26 -31.59 -9.52
CA ARG A 267 -0.53 -32.89 -9.55
C ARG A 267 0.70 -32.92 -8.65
N LYS A 268 1.46 -31.81 -8.59
CA LYS A 268 2.64 -31.72 -7.73
C LYS A 268 2.26 -31.79 -6.25
N ASP A 269 1.18 -31.12 -5.86
CA ASP A 269 0.66 -31.13 -4.49
C ASP A 269 0.25 -32.55 -4.06
N GLN A 270 -0.51 -33.26 -4.91
CA GLN A 270 -0.89 -34.66 -4.70
C GLN A 270 0.33 -35.60 -4.59
N SER A 271 1.43 -35.29 -5.29
CA SER A 271 2.67 -36.07 -5.20
C SER A 271 3.56 -35.70 -4.00
N ALA A 272 3.45 -34.47 -3.51
CA ALA A 272 4.23 -33.94 -2.38
C ALA A 272 3.65 -34.36 -1.02
N GLU A 273 2.38 -34.79 -0.98
CA GLU A 273 1.72 -35.33 0.22
C GLU A 273 2.47 -36.52 0.86
N TRP A 274 3.36 -37.19 0.11
CA TRP A 274 4.20 -38.31 0.57
C TRP A 274 5.69 -37.98 0.72
N VAL A 275 6.12 -36.72 0.59
CA VAL A 275 7.53 -36.33 0.67
C VAL A 275 7.76 -35.46 1.91
N LEU A 276 8.61 -35.99 2.80
CA LEU A 276 9.07 -35.44 4.08
C LEU A 276 9.04 -33.89 4.17
N ALA A 277 8.39 -33.37 5.22
CA ALA A 277 8.41 -31.96 5.58
C ALA A 277 9.85 -31.43 5.64
N SER A 278 10.08 -30.30 4.98
CA SER A 278 11.40 -29.67 4.90
C SER A 278 11.76 -29.05 6.25
N ALA A 279 13.04 -29.12 6.64
CA ALA A 279 13.53 -28.47 7.86
C ALA A 279 13.39 -26.92 7.84
N ASP A 280 13.03 -26.34 6.70
CA ASP A 280 12.75 -24.90 6.51
C ASP A 280 11.40 -24.46 7.11
N ASP A 281 10.48 -25.40 7.41
CA ASP A 281 9.17 -25.12 8.03
C ASP A 281 9.29 -24.67 9.52
N GLN A 282 10.51 -24.59 10.07
CA GLN A 282 10.78 -24.21 11.46
C GLN A 282 11.33 -22.78 11.63
N LEU A 283 11.49 -21.99 10.56
CA LEU A 283 11.90 -20.60 10.70
C LEU A 283 10.71 -19.74 11.15
N ARG A 284 10.49 -19.75 12.47
CA ARG A 284 9.70 -18.75 13.18
C ARG A 284 10.16 -17.35 12.78
N GLU A 285 9.16 -16.51 12.51
CA GLU A 285 9.20 -15.06 12.46
C GLU A 285 10.51 -14.44 12.94
N ILE A 286 11.40 -14.16 11.99
CA ILE A 286 12.18 -12.95 12.09
C ILE A 286 11.20 -11.90 11.61
N ASP A 287 10.70 -11.09 12.54
CA ASP A 287 10.13 -9.77 12.25
C ASP A 287 10.88 -9.22 11.03
N GLU A 288 10.18 -8.93 9.93
CA GLU A 288 10.77 -8.25 8.77
C GLU A 288 11.07 -6.79 9.17
N GLY A 289 11.85 -6.62 10.23
CA GLY A 289 12.64 -5.47 10.53
C GLY A 289 13.53 -5.23 9.31
N TYR A 290 13.24 -4.12 8.63
CA TYR A 290 14.23 -3.07 8.50
C TYR A 290 15.67 -3.60 8.38
N GLY A 291 16.03 -4.04 7.17
CA GLY A 291 17.30 -4.73 6.95
C GLY A 291 17.71 -4.80 5.49
N SER A 292 17.93 -3.64 4.86
CA SER A 292 18.84 -3.57 3.71
C SER A 292 20.28 -3.67 4.24
N ASN A 293 20.82 -4.89 4.33
CA ASN A 293 22.25 -5.09 4.45
C ASN A 293 22.89 -4.91 3.06
N ASP A 294 23.06 -3.66 2.66
CA ASP A 294 24.12 -3.30 1.72
C ASP A 294 25.17 -2.48 2.49
N PRO A 295 26.47 -2.85 2.43
CA PRO A 295 27.51 -2.10 3.11
C PRO A 295 27.64 -0.68 2.51
N PRO A 296 28.02 0.32 3.32
CA PRO A 296 28.14 1.70 2.85
C PRO A 296 29.29 1.81 1.85
N SER A 297 28.95 2.11 0.60
CA SER A 297 29.94 2.59 -0.37
C SER A 297 30.46 3.95 0.09
N THR A 298 31.78 4.10 0.01
CA THR A 298 32.63 5.20 0.48
C THR A 298 32.11 6.59 0.07
N PRO A 299 32.25 7.64 0.90
CA PRO A 299 31.60 8.93 0.65
C PRO A 299 32.28 9.69 -0.51
N GLY A 300 31.60 9.72 -1.66
CA GLY A 300 31.87 10.67 -2.73
C GLY A 300 31.26 12.05 -2.40
N ALA A 301 31.99 13.11 -2.75
CA ALA A 301 31.69 14.52 -2.53
C ALA A 301 30.25 14.94 -2.94
N PRO A 302 29.69 16.02 -2.35
CA PRO A 302 28.29 16.38 -2.50
C PRO A 302 28.00 16.86 -3.93
N SER A 303 27.33 16.02 -4.72
CA SER A 303 26.73 16.45 -5.97
C SER A 303 25.39 17.13 -5.69
N SER A 304 25.25 18.34 -6.24
CA SER A 304 24.09 19.23 -6.26
C SER A 304 22.72 18.54 -6.50
N PRO A 305 21.60 19.18 -6.11
CA PRO A 305 20.26 18.60 -6.25
C PRO A 305 19.97 18.16 -7.69
N PRO A 306 19.28 17.01 -7.89
CA PRO A 306 18.97 16.54 -9.23
C PRO A 306 18.08 17.56 -9.93
N SER A 307 18.58 18.05 -11.06
CA SER A 307 17.80 18.88 -11.98
C SER A 307 16.70 18.01 -12.59
N SER A 308 15.46 18.49 -12.56
CA SER A 308 14.32 17.86 -13.22
C SER A 308 14.58 17.72 -14.71
N ILE A 309 14.94 16.52 -15.16
CA ILE A 309 14.88 16.15 -16.57
C ILE A 309 13.42 15.76 -16.85
N HIS A 310 12.60 16.77 -17.11
CA HIS A 310 11.28 16.59 -17.69
C HIS A 310 11.44 16.11 -19.14
N SER A 311 11.16 14.84 -19.39
CA SER A 311 10.78 14.38 -20.71
C SER A 311 9.25 14.52 -20.80
N ASP A 312 8.80 15.67 -21.33
CA ASP A 312 7.40 16.14 -21.35
C ASP A 312 6.43 15.35 -22.25
N ASP A 313 6.73 14.09 -22.61
CA ASP A 313 5.81 13.26 -23.38
C ASP A 313 5.27 12.10 -22.54
N PRO A 314 4.08 12.24 -21.91
CA PRO A 314 3.43 11.14 -21.22
C PRO A 314 3.05 10.05 -22.22
N LEU A 315 3.74 8.91 -22.16
CA LEU A 315 3.41 7.73 -22.95
C LEU A 315 1.94 7.33 -22.68
N PRO A 316 1.13 6.99 -23.71
CA PRO A 316 -0.28 6.67 -23.50
C PRO A 316 -0.47 5.39 -22.66
N ALA A 317 -1.54 5.36 -21.85
CA ALA A 317 -1.94 4.18 -21.08
C ALA A 317 -2.02 2.93 -21.98
N VAL A 318 -1.44 1.83 -21.53
CA VAL A 318 -1.17 0.67 -22.39
C VAL A 318 -2.42 -0.19 -22.54
N HIS A 319 -2.68 -0.67 -23.76
CA HIS A 319 -3.73 -1.65 -24.00
C HIS A 319 -3.27 -3.02 -23.50
N ILE A 320 -3.84 -3.50 -22.39
CA ILE A 320 -3.65 -4.88 -21.93
C ILE A 320 -4.41 -5.79 -22.91
N ARG A 321 -3.72 -6.30 -23.94
CA ARG A 321 -4.28 -7.29 -24.86
C ARG A 321 -3.89 -8.69 -24.42
N PRO A 322 -4.74 -9.71 -24.63
CA PRO A 322 -4.32 -11.10 -24.54
C PRO A 322 -3.12 -11.29 -25.48
N SER A 323 -1.96 -11.58 -24.90
CA SER A 323 -0.74 -11.82 -25.64
C SER A 323 -0.51 -13.33 -25.70
N ARG A 324 0.08 -13.87 -26.78
CA ARG A 324 0.45 -15.30 -26.84
C ARG A 324 1.70 -15.63 -26.01
N ARG A 325 2.07 -14.75 -25.07
CA ARG A 325 3.26 -14.95 -24.25
C ARG A 325 2.99 -16.01 -23.19
N PRO A 326 3.98 -16.84 -22.86
CA PRO A 326 3.88 -17.74 -21.73
C PRO A 326 3.79 -16.95 -20.42
N PHE A 327 3.19 -17.57 -19.41
CA PHE A 327 2.99 -17.00 -18.07
C PHE A 327 4.19 -16.22 -17.51
N GLN A 328 5.42 -16.76 -17.57
CA GLN A 328 6.61 -16.08 -17.03
C GLN A 328 6.94 -14.76 -17.78
N GLU A 329 6.82 -14.74 -19.10
CA GLU A 329 7.01 -13.52 -19.89
C GLU A 329 5.88 -12.52 -19.63
N GLN A 330 4.67 -13.03 -19.40
CA GLN A 330 3.52 -12.21 -19.05
C GLN A 330 3.70 -11.54 -17.69
N VAL A 331 4.24 -12.25 -16.69
CA VAL A 331 4.63 -11.67 -15.39
C VAL A 331 5.67 -10.58 -15.58
N THR A 332 6.76 -10.88 -16.29
CA THR A 332 7.85 -9.92 -16.54
C THR A 332 7.30 -8.64 -17.20
N TRP A 333 6.47 -8.79 -18.24
CA TRP A 333 5.87 -7.65 -18.91
C TRP A 333 4.98 -6.84 -17.97
N MET A 334 4.10 -7.48 -17.19
CA MET A 334 3.22 -6.78 -16.27
C MET A 334 3.96 -6.07 -15.14
N MET A 335 5.01 -6.69 -14.57
CA MET A 335 5.86 -6.05 -13.56
C MET A 335 6.52 -4.80 -14.14
N HIS A 336 7.06 -4.90 -15.35
CA HIS A 336 7.65 -3.75 -16.04
C HIS A 336 6.64 -2.65 -16.40
N GLN A 337 5.35 -2.99 -16.57
CA GLN A 337 4.33 -1.99 -16.86
C GLN A 337 3.81 -1.29 -15.61
N PHE A 338 3.67 -2.02 -14.50
CA PHE A 338 2.92 -1.52 -13.34
C PHE A 338 3.75 -1.36 -12.07
N MET A 339 4.85 -2.09 -11.91
CA MET A 339 5.55 -2.22 -10.62
C MET A 339 6.98 -1.66 -10.61
N ILE A 340 7.46 -1.12 -11.74
CA ILE A 340 8.81 -0.54 -11.87
C ILE A 340 8.74 0.99 -11.90
N CYS A 341 9.69 1.66 -11.23
CA CYS A 341 9.86 3.11 -11.26
C CYS A 341 10.14 3.65 -12.69
N GLY A 342 9.84 4.92 -12.94
CA GLY A 342 9.99 5.57 -14.25
C GLY A 342 8.86 5.27 -15.25
N THR A 343 7.67 4.89 -14.76
CA THR A 343 6.50 4.63 -15.60
C THR A 343 5.44 5.75 -15.52
N HIS A 344 5.67 6.76 -14.69
CA HIS A 344 4.77 7.86 -14.33
C HIS A 344 3.39 7.38 -13.88
N GLY A 345 3.35 6.23 -13.20
CA GLY A 345 2.13 5.60 -12.70
C GLY A 345 2.03 5.62 -11.18
N PRO A 346 0.89 5.18 -10.62
CA PRO A 346 0.65 5.30 -9.17
C PRO A 346 1.64 4.50 -8.34
N MET A 347 2.13 3.38 -8.84
CA MET A 347 3.13 2.59 -8.12
C MET A 347 4.48 3.29 -7.98
N GLU A 348 4.84 4.18 -8.91
CA GLU A 348 6.05 5.01 -8.77
C GLU A 348 5.89 5.97 -7.59
N THR A 349 4.80 6.73 -7.53
CA THR A 349 4.47 7.57 -6.37
C THR A 349 4.49 6.79 -5.05
N LEU A 350 3.90 5.60 -5.03
CA LEU A 350 3.86 4.76 -3.83
C LEU A 350 5.25 4.25 -3.42
N LEU A 351 6.10 3.89 -4.39
CA LEU A 351 7.49 3.49 -4.14
C LEU A 351 8.37 4.66 -3.70
N ASP A 352 8.13 5.86 -4.24
CA ASP A 352 8.83 7.09 -3.86
C ASP A 352 8.46 7.51 -2.44
N TRP A 353 7.16 7.51 -2.10
CA TRP A 353 6.69 7.73 -0.73
C TRP A 353 7.26 6.69 0.23
N HIS A 354 7.31 5.42 -0.18
CA HIS A 354 7.87 4.36 0.65
C HIS A 354 9.36 4.61 0.90
N THR A 355 10.14 4.86 -0.14
CA THR A 355 11.58 5.13 -0.06
C THR A 355 11.88 6.38 0.77
N TYR A 356 11.13 7.45 0.56
CA TYR A 356 11.29 8.69 1.32
C TYR A 356 10.89 8.50 2.80
N GLY A 357 9.77 7.83 3.07
CA GLY A 357 9.31 7.56 4.44
C GLY A 357 10.35 6.74 5.21
N LEU A 358 10.88 5.69 4.57
CA LEU A 358 11.99 4.92 5.12
C LEU A 358 13.21 5.80 5.37
N LYS A 359 13.59 6.63 4.40
CA LYS A 359 14.73 7.56 4.54
C LYS A 359 14.53 8.52 5.71
N VAL A 360 13.33 9.05 5.93
CA VAL A 360 13.04 9.91 7.07
C VAL A 360 13.16 9.12 8.37
N HIS A 361 12.58 7.92 8.45
CA HIS A 361 12.66 7.07 9.64
C HIS A 361 14.10 6.63 9.99
N TYR A 362 14.93 6.28 9.00
CA TYR A 362 16.34 5.90 9.24
C TYR A 362 17.25 7.09 9.57
N ASN A 363 16.98 8.29 9.01
CA ASN A 363 17.90 9.43 9.11
C ASN A 363 17.47 10.52 10.10
N HIS A 364 16.21 10.51 10.54
CA HIS A 364 15.76 11.39 11.62
C HIS A 364 15.63 10.55 12.89
N THR A 365 16.25 11.01 13.98
CA THR A 365 15.90 10.53 15.31
C THR A 365 14.39 10.73 15.48
N ALA A 366 13.67 9.63 15.72
CA ALA A 366 12.22 9.56 15.83
C ALA A 366 11.59 10.81 16.50
N PRO A 367 10.49 11.38 15.97
CA PRO A 367 9.73 12.41 16.66
C PRO A 367 9.25 11.87 18.01
N GLY A 368 9.79 12.40 19.10
CA GLY A 368 9.59 11.87 20.46
C GLY A 368 10.83 12.00 21.34
N HIS A 369 12.01 12.21 20.75
CA HIS A 369 13.23 12.42 21.52
C HIS A 369 13.62 13.88 21.73
N VAL A 370 13.20 14.85 20.93
CA VAL A 370 13.46 16.27 21.24
C VAL A 370 12.24 17.10 20.88
N THR A 371 11.51 17.57 21.88
CA THR A 371 10.35 18.46 21.71
C THR A 371 10.55 19.73 22.53
N TRP A 372 10.18 20.88 21.96
CA TRP A 372 10.19 22.17 22.67
C TRP A 372 8.84 22.45 23.32
N MET A 373 8.83 22.84 24.58
CA MET A 373 7.67 23.30 25.33
C MET A 373 7.85 24.77 25.70
N GLY A 374 7.28 25.68 24.90
CA GLY A 374 7.48 27.12 25.08
C GLY A 374 8.87 27.59 24.63
N GLU A 375 9.35 28.71 25.17
CA GLU A 375 10.60 29.34 24.73
C GLU A 375 11.87 28.70 25.33
N ASP A 376 11.78 28.00 26.47
CA ASP A 376 12.97 27.65 27.28
C ASP A 376 13.01 26.20 27.82
N GLN A 377 12.06 25.33 27.45
CA GLN A 377 12.06 23.94 27.91
C GLN A 377 12.19 22.94 26.76
N LEU A 378 13.10 22.00 26.92
CA LEU A 378 13.41 20.93 25.99
C LEU A 378 13.11 19.58 26.64
N LEU A 379 12.31 18.76 25.96
CA LEU A 379 11.92 17.43 26.37
C LEU A 379 12.71 16.40 25.57
N TYR A 380 13.43 15.53 26.26
CA TYR A 380 14.09 14.36 25.68
C TYR A 380 13.71 13.08 26.41
N GLN A 381 12.96 12.19 25.74
CA GLN A 381 12.40 10.97 26.35
C GLN A 381 11.59 11.26 27.63
N GLN A 382 12.02 10.77 28.79
CA GLN A 382 11.40 11.05 30.11
C GLN A 382 12.08 12.22 30.85
N MET A 383 13.04 12.89 30.20
CA MET A 383 13.81 13.96 30.78
C MET A 383 13.25 15.31 30.29
N ALA A 384 12.92 16.19 31.22
CA ALA A 384 12.60 17.57 30.96
C ALA A 384 13.72 18.43 31.50
N PHE A 385 14.29 19.31 30.68
CA PHE A 385 15.33 20.23 31.12
C PHE A 385 15.18 21.60 30.45
N THR A 386 15.58 22.64 31.16
CA THR A 386 15.63 24.00 30.61
C THR A 386 16.87 24.19 29.75
N MET A 387 16.92 25.24 28.92
CA MET A 387 18.15 25.60 28.20
C MET A 387 19.31 25.88 29.18
N GLY A 388 19.02 26.46 30.34
CA GLY A 388 19.99 26.68 31.41
C GLY A 388 20.57 25.37 31.97
N ASP A 389 19.72 24.35 32.20
CA ASP A 389 20.15 23.04 32.68
C ASP A 389 21.03 22.33 31.64
N PHE A 390 20.67 22.44 30.35
CA PHE A 390 21.45 21.86 29.27
C PHE A 390 22.83 22.53 29.14
N GLN A 391 22.89 23.85 29.21
CA GLN A 391 24.16 24.59 29.22
C GLN A 391 25.02 24.21 30.42
N GLY A 392 24.41 24.07 31.61
CA GLY A 392 25.09 23.60 32.82
C GLY A 392 25.67 22.20 32.67
N PHE A 393 24.91 21.27 32.06
CA PHE A 393 25.38 19.92 31.78
C PHE A 393 26.58 19.91 30.82
N ILE A 394 26.52 20.65 29.71
CA ILE A 394 27.63 20.76 28.76
C ILE A 394 28.86 21.38 29.43
N HIS A 395 28.69 22.44 30.24
CA HIS A 395 29.80 23.03 30.98
C HIS A 395 30.42 22.06 31.99
N GLY A 396 29.60 21.27 32.69
CA GLY A 396 30.08 20.22 33.59
C GLY A 396 30.85 19.13 32.85
N LEU A 397 30.35 18.69 31.69
CA LEU A 397 30.98 17.65 30.87
C LEU A 397 32.30 18.13 30.25
N VAL A 398 32.38 19.40 29.82
CA VAL A 398 33.63 20.03 29.35
C VAL A 398 34.63 20.17 30.49
N THR A 399 34.18 20.48 31.71
CA THR A 399 35.05 20.61 32.88
C THR A 399 35.62 19.25 33.29
N ALA A 400 34.78 18.22 33.37
CA ALA A 400 35.21 16.85 33.66
C ALA A 400 36.16 16.30 32.57
N ALA A 401 35.87 16.57 31.29
CA ALA A 401 36.77 16.19 30.20
C ALA A 401 38.13 16.89 30.27
N ARG A 402 38.16 18.16 30.73
CA ARG A 402 39.42 18.90 30.97
C ARG A 402 40.21 18.37 32.17
N GLU A 403 39.54 17.87 33.21
CA GLU A 403 40.19 17.24 34.36
C GLU A 403 40.73 15.83 34.04
N ILE A 404 40.17 15.15 33.03
CA ILE A 404 40.64 13.83 32.59
C ILE A 404 41.77 13.95 31.54
N LEU A 405 41.77 15.02 30.73
CA LEU A 405 42.74 15.25 29.64
C LEU A 405 43.88 16.21 30.00
N GLY A 406 43.83 16.84 31.17
CA GLY A 406 44.92 17.64 31.76
C GLY A 406 45.52 16.90 32.95
#